data_AF-A0A8T7BI14-F1
#
_entry.id   AF-A0A8T7BI14-F1
#
_cell.length_a   1.000
_cell.length_b   1.000
_cell.length_c   1.000
_cell.angle_alpha   90.00
_cell.angle_beta   90.00
_cell.angle_gamma   90.00
#
_symmetry.space_group_name_H-M   'P 1'
#
loop_
_entity.id
_entity.type
_entity.pdbx_description
1 polymer ?
#
loop_
_entity_poly.entity_id
_entity_poly.type
_entity_poly.pdbx_seq_one_letter_code
_entity_poly.pdbx_strand_id
1 'polypeptide(L)'
;MIYSESVAQIVPFIRSGNIDLSIIPKSFVLQDALKDSGKYIPINPSWYQPVTQYVAVLQDNNPVTISFIEFLTSNHALNILNNYGYQYTGDR
;
A
#
# COMPACT_ATOMS: atom_id res chain seq x y z
N MET A 1 -0.21 21.73 8.98
CA MET A 1 -0.43 20.28 8.78
C MET A 1 -1.60 20.10 7.85
N ILE A 2 -1.47 19.27 6.82
CA ILE A 2 -2.56 18.91 5.90
C ILE A 2 -3.19 17.63 6.44
N TYR A 3 -4.50 17.65 6.68
CA TYR A 3 -5.26 16.44 7.01
C TYR A 3 -5.95 15.95 5.76
N SER A 4 -5.81 14.67 5.48
CA SER A 4 -6.46 14.03 4.34
C SER A 4 -7.16 12.76 4.81
N GLU A 5 -8.22 12.41 4.10
CA GLU A 5 -8.97 11.17 4.29
C GLU A 5 -8.25 9.95 3.68
N SER A 6 -7.22 10.17 2.85
CA SER A 6 -6.45 9.09 2.24
C SER A 6 -5.05 9.51 1.82
N VAL A 7 -4.09 8.60 1.95
CA VAL A 7 -2.70 8.77 1.47
C VAL A 7 -2.64 9.16 -0.01
N ALA A 8 -3.59 8.72 -0.83
CA ALA A 8 -3.60 9.07 -2.26
C ALA A 8 -3.77 10.57 -2.53
N GLN A 9 -4.51 11.29 -1.67
CA GLN A 9 -4.81 12.70 -1.91
C GLN A 9 -3.60 13.61 -1.59
N ILE A 10 -2.61 13.14 -0.83
CA ILE A 10 -1.41 13.93 -0.52
C ILE A 10 -0.34 13.87 -1.62
N VAL A 11 -0.46 12.94 -2.58
CA VAL A 11 0.51 12.73 -3.68
C VAL A 11 0.78 14.00 -4.50
N PRO A 12 -0.23 14.79 -4.94
CA PRO A 12 0.03 16.03 -5.69
C PRO A 12 0.82 17.06 -4.89
N PHE A 13 0.64 17.10 -3.57
CA PHE A 13 1.36 18.03 -2.71
C PHE A 13 2.83 17.62 -2.56
N ILE A 14 3.10 16.32 -2.41
CA ILE A 14 4.47 15.77 -2.41
C ILE A 14 5.18 16.14 -3.72
N ARG A 15 4.51 15.94 -4.86
CA ARG A 15 5.03 16.27 -6.19
C ARG A 15 5.26 17.75 -6.44
N SER A 16 4.58 18.63 -5.70
CA SER A 16 4.76 20.08 -5.85
C SER A 16 6.14 20.57 -5.38
N GLY A 17 6.86 19.76 -4.61
CA GLY A 17 8.16 20.13 -4.02
C GLY A 17 8.06 21.10 -2.85
N ASN A 18 6.86 21.54 -2.46
CA ASN A 18 6.62 22.48 -1.35
C ASN A 18 6.48 21.77 0.01
N ILE A 19 6.88 20.51 0.12
CA ILE A 19 6.85 19.75 1.37
C ILE A 19 8.28 19.34 1.75
N ASP A 20 8.71 19.74 2.94
CA ASP A 20 10.02 19.36 3.47
C ASP A 20 10.11 17.89 3.88
N LEU A 21 9.01 17.34 4.43
CA LEU A 21 8.94 15.96 4.92
C LEU A 21 7.52 15.37 4.80
N SER A 22 7.43 14.12 4.35
CA SER A 22 6.19 13.34 4.31
C SER A 22 6.40 11.93 4.83
N ILE A 23 5.41 11.39 5.54
CA ILE A 23 5.37 9.98 5.94
C ILE A 23 4.33 9.29 5.06
N ILE A 24 4.78 8.35 4.23
CA ILE A 24 3.94 7.59 3.30
C ILE A 24 4.28 6.10 3.33
N PRO A 25 3.33 5.20 3.00
CA PRO A 25 3.61 3.78 2.83
C PRO A 25 4.62 3.52 1.71
N LYS A 26 5.44 2.48 1.87
CA LYS A 26 6.42 2.06 0.85
C LYS A 26 5.79 1.80 -0.51
N SER A 27 4.55 1.31 -0.56
CA SER A 27 3.83 1.05 -1.82
C SER A 27 3.59 2.30 -2.66
N PHE A 28 3.54 3.49 -2.05
CA PHE A 28 3.46 4.76 -2.79
C PHE A 28 4.82 5.19 -3.33
N VAL A 29 5.90 4.94 -2.59
CA VAL A 29 7.27 5.26 -3.02
C VAL A 29 7.66 4.52 -4.30
N LEU A 30 7.15 3.29 -4.47
CA LEU A 30 7.40 2.46 -5.65
C LEU A 30 6.57 2.87 -6.88
N GLN A 31 5.63 3.80 -6.75
CA GLN A 31 4.86 4.30 -7.89
C GLN A 31 5.70 5.26 -8.71
N ASP A 32 5.60 5.15 -10.04
CA ASP A 32 6.28 6.08 -10.96
C ASP A 32 5.98 7.55 -10.65
N ALA A 33 4.77 7.84 -10.16
CA ALA A 33 4.34 9.19 -9.80
C ALA A 33 5.21 9.87 -8.73
N LEU A 34 5.92 9.11 -7.89
CA LEU A 34 6.74 9.63 -6.78
C LEU A 34 8.25 9.36 -6.94
N LYS A 35 8.67 8.69 -8.01
CA LYS A 35 10.06 8.26 -8.24
C LYS A 35 11.08 9.39 -8.13
N ASP A 36 10.73 10.58 -8.62
CA ASP A 36 11.60 11.76 -8.64
C ASP A 36 11.20 12.83 -7.60
N SER A 37 10.30 12.50 -6.67
CA SER A 37 9.75 13.46 -5.69
C SER A 37 10.58 13.63 -4.42
N GLY A 38 11.80 13.07 -4.37
CA GLY A 38 12.72 13.26 -3.25
C GLY A 38 13.52 12.01 -2.89
N LYS A 39 14.01 11.97 -1.64
CA LYS A 39 14.72 10.81 -1.08
C LYS A 39 13.81 10.05 -0.13
N TYR A 40 13.77 8.74 -0.28
CA TYR A 40 13.07 7.86 0.64
C TYR A 40 14.01 7.38 1.75
N ILE A 41 13.56 7.52 3.01
CA ILE A 41 14.24 6.99 4.19
C ILE A 41 13.30 5.98 4.84
N PRO A 42 13.66 4.69 4.93
CA PRO A 42 12.83 3.72 5.61
C PRO A 42 12.76 4.01 7.11
N ILE A 43 11.55 3.98 7.67
CA ILE A 43 11.32 4.12 9.11
C ILE A 43 11.63 2.78 9.78
N ASN A 44 12.31 2.81 10.92
CA ASN A 44 12.59 1.60 11.69
C ASN A 44 11.28 0.88 12.08
N PRO A 45 11.08 -0.40 11.75
CA PRO A 45 9.87 -1.15 12.08
C PRO A 45 9.53 -1.20 13.57
N SER A 46 10.51 -1.06 14.47
CA SER A 46 10.27 -0.99 15.91
C SER A 46 9.56 0.29 16.38
N TRP A 47 9.45 1.31 15.52
CA TRP A 47 8.84 2.59 15.85
C TRP A 47 7.34 2.67 15.57
N TYR A 48 6.76 1.66 14.92
CA TYR A 48 5.35 1.66 14.55
C TYR A 48 4.73 0.25 14.60
N GLN A 49 3.42 0.19 14.79
CA GLN A 49 2.69 -1.07 14.69
C GLN A 49 2.60 -1.51 13.22
N PRO A 50 2.73 -2.82 12.91
CA PRO A 50 2.62 -3.31 11.55
C PRO A 50 1.34 -2.84 10.84
N VAL A 51 1.50 -2.27 9.64
CA VAL A 51 0.38 -1.81 8.81
C VAL A 51 -0.20 -3.02 8.06
N THR A 52 -1.22 -3.64 8.63
CA THR A 52 -1.86 -4.86 8.09
C THR A 52 -3.06 -4.48 7.21
N GLN A 53 -3.15 -5.10 6.03
CA GLN A 53 -4.31 -4.94 5.14
C GLN A 53 -5.17 -6.21 5.18
N TYR A 54 -6.48 -6.02 5.28
CA TYR A 54 -7.46 -7.10 5.33
C TYR A 54 -8.36 -7.06 4.11
N VAL A 55 -8.79 -8.24 3.69
CA VAL A 55 -9.85 -8.42 2.69
C VAL A 55 -11.02 -9.10 3.38
N ALA A 56 -12.23 -8.57 3.17
CA ALA A 56 -13.45 -9.10 3.75
C ALA A 56 -14.47 -9.37 2.64
N VAL A 57 -15.18 -10.49 2.77
CA VAL A 57 -16.33 -10.82 1.92
C VAL A 57 -17.57 -10.21 2.57
N LEU A 58 -18.27 -9.35 1.82
CA LEU A 58 -19.56 -8.81 2.24
C LEU A 58 -20.65 -9.89 2.10
N GLN A 59 -21.81 -9.70 2.74
CA GLN A 59 -22.87 -10.72 2.89
C GLN A 59 -23.40 -11.35 1.58
N ASP A 60 -23.01 -10.82 0.42
CA ASP A 60 -23.38 -11.36 -0.88
C ASP A 60 -22.45 -12.51 -1.29
N ASN A 61 -22.96 -13.73 -1.22
CA ASN A 61 -22.23 -14.98 -1.48
C ASN A 61 -22.09 -15.26 -2.99
N ASN A 62 -21.60 -14.26 -3.73
CA ASN A 62 -21.35 -14.38 -5.16
C ASN A 62 -20.15 -15.32 -5.39
N PRO A 63 -20.29 -16.39 -6.19
CA PRO A 63 -19.19 -17.31 -6.51
C PRO A 63 -17.94 -16.59 -7.06
N VAL A 64 -18.12 -15.47 -7.77
CA VAL A 64 -17.02 -14.64 -8.28
C VAL A 64 -16.18 -14.06 -7.14
N THR A 65 -16.80 -13.70 -6.01
CA THR A 65 -16.09 -13.20 -4.83
C THR A 65 -15.15 -14.25 -4.29
N ILE A 66 -15.60 -15.51 -4.17
CA ILE A 66 -14.77 -16.62 -3.69
C ILE A 66 -13.57 -16.82 -4.62
N SER A 67 -13.82 -16.91 -5.94
CA SER A 67 -12.74 -17.04 -6.92
C SER A 67 -11.75 -15.86 -6.89
N PHE A 68 -12.21 -14.64 -6.59
CA PHE A 68 -11.33 -13.49 -6.44
C PHE A 68 -10.46 -13.58 -5.18
N ILE A 69 -11.00 -14.05 -4.05
CA ILE A 69 -10.21 -14.29 -2.82
C ILE A 69 -9.17 -15.39 -3.04
N GLU A 70 -9.53 -16.47 -3.72
CA GLU A 70 -8.58 -17.53 -4.13
C GLU A 70 -7.48 -16.96 -5.03
N PHE A 71 -7.84 -16.10 -5.98
CA PHE A 71 -6.85 -15.42 -6.82
C PHE A 71 -5.91 -14.53 -6.00
N LEU A 72 -6.42 -13.72 -5.06
CA LEU A 72 -5.61 -12.80 -4.25
C LEU A 72 -4.56 -13.52 -3.38
N THR A 73 -4.83 -14.77 -3.02
CA THR A 73 -3.90 -15.63 -2.24
C THR A 73 -3.00 -16.51 -3.11
N SER A 74 -3.19 -16.49 -4.44
CA SER A 74 -2.35 -17.22 -5.38
C SER A 74 -0.93 -16.65 -5.47
N ASN A 75 0.05 -17.49 -5.81
CA ASN A 75 1.44 -17.06 -6.02
C ASN A 75 1.57 -15.93 -7.05
N HIS A 76 0.72 -15.90 -8.07
CA HIS A 76 0.74 -14.85 -9.08
C HIS A 76 0.36 -13.49 -8.48
N ALA A 77 -0.75 -13.42 -7.73
CA ALA A 77 -1.19 -12.20 -7.07
C ALA A 77 -0.21 -11.76 -5.98
N LEU A 78 0.32 -12.69 -5.19
CA LEU A 78 1.33 -12.39 -4.17
C LEU A 78 2.61 -11.79 -4.77
N ASN A 79 3.04 -12.26 -5.94
CA ASN A 79 4.17 -11.68 -6.66
C ASN A 79 3.88 -10.25 -7.13
N ILE A 80 2.66 -9.99 -7.63
CA ILE A 80 2.23 -8.63 -7.98
C ILE A 80 2.30 -7.73 -6.74
N LEU A 81 1.69 -8.15 -5.62
CA LEU A 81 1.69 -7.39 -4.37
C LEU A 81 3.12 -7.08 -3.87
N ASN A 82 4.02 -8.06 -3.92
CA ASN A 82 5.42 -7.88 -3.54
C ASN A 82 6.14 -6.85 -4.43
N ASN A 83 5.90 -6.87 -5.73
CA ASN A 83 6.47 -5.89 -6.67
C ASN A 83 5.99 -4.46 -6.39
N TYR A 84 4.79 -4.30 -5.83
CA TYR A 84 4.25 -3.01 -5.38
C TYR A 84 4.53 -2.70 -3.90
N GLY A 85 5.44 -3.43 -3.25
CA GLY A 85 5.94 -3.10 -1.91
C GLY A 85 5.10 -3.61 -0.75
N TYR A 86 4.14 -4.49 -1.01
CA TYR A 86 3.39 -5.22 0.01
C TYR A 86 4.12 -6.50 0.42
N GLN A 87 3.77 -7.04 1.58
CA GLN A 87 4.29 -8.31 2.07
C GLN A 87 3.12 -9.18 2.53
N TYR A 88 3.20 -10.47 2.23
CA TYR A 88 2.23 -11.45 2.68
C TYR A 88 2.80 -12.23 3.86
N THR A 89 2.07 -12.22 4.98
CA THR A 89 2.47 -12.86 6.24
C THR A 89 1.45 -13.92 6.70
N GLY A 90 0.53 -14.35 5.83
CA GLY A 90 -0.40 -15.43 6.14
C GLY A 90 0.26 -16.80 6.02
N ASP A 91 -0.19 -17.75 6.84
CA ASP A 91 0.16 -19.16 6.67
C ASP A 91 -0.46 -19.68 5.37
N ARG A 92 0.31 -20.44 4.58
CA ARG A 92 -0.11 -21.04 3.31
C ARG A 92 -0.98 -22.27 3.49
#